data_AF-A0A920BE01-F1
#
_entry.id   AF-A0A920BE01-F1
#
_cell.length_a   1.000
_cell.length_b   1.000
_cell.length_c   1.000
_cell.angle_alpha   90.00
_cell.angle_beta   90.00
_cell.angle_gamma   90.00
#
_symmetry.space_group_name_H-M   'P 1'
#
loop_
_entity.id
_entity.type
_entity.pdbx_description
1 polymer ?
#
loop_
_entity_poly.entity_id
_entity_poly.type
_entity_poly.pdbx_seq_one_letter_code
_entity_poly.pdbx_strand_id
1 'polypeptide(L)'
;MGILPGARVNTGETADKSITDLKMSVLEKNHEGPVFKEPWQAQAFAMAVTLSEAGLFSWQEWSSELGASIQSRQKKGDPDDGETYYLHWLETLEKMLSRKNLIEHADLLQRITEWKEAYLKTPHGQPVQLESC
;
A
#
# COMPACT_ATOMS: atom_id res chain seq x y z
N MET A 1 14.47 -3.97 18.76
CA MET A 1 13.68 -5.21 18.54
C MET A 1 12.22 -4.90 18.82
N GLY A 2 11.48 -4.43 17.81
CA GLY A 2 10.07 -4.08 17.93
C GLY A 2 9.21 -5.22 17.37
N ILE A 3 8.33 -5.75 18.22
CA ILE A 3 7.39 -6.82 17.91
C ILE A 3 6.29 -6.27 16.99
N LEU A 4 6.01 -6.98 15.89
CA LEU A 4 4.85 -6.73 15.03
C LEU A 4 3.57 -6.83 15.87
N PRO A 5 2.57 -5.94 15.71
CA PRO A 5 1.26 -6.18 16.28
C PRO A 5 0.60 -7.33 15.52
N GLY A 6 0.67 -8.55 16.05
CA GLY A 6 -0.11 -9.69 15.51
C GLY A 6 0.39 -11.10 15.81
N ALA A 7 1.66 -11.31 16.16
CA ALA A 7 2.18 -12.68 16.28
C ALA A 7 2.19 -13.19 17.73
N ARG A 8 1.20 -14.01 18.12
CA ARG A 8 1.29 -14.85 19.33
C ARG A 8 1.81 -16.24 18.95
N VAL A 9 2.85 -16.69 19.64
CA VAL A 9 3.36 -18.07 19.63
C VAL A 9 2.38 -18.94 20.41
N ASN A 10 1.85 -19.99 19.79
CA ASN A 10 1.19 -21.07 20.52
C ASN A 10 1.92 -22.39 20.27
N THR A 11 2.54 -22.85 21.35
CA THR A 11 3.12 -24.17 21.56
C THR A 11 1.98 -25.18 21.73
N GLY A 12 2.08 -26.33 21.07
CA GLY A 12 1.35 -27.54 21.44
C GLY A 12 0.18 -27.90 20.52
N GLU A 13 0.33 -29.00 19.79
CA GLU A 13 -0.32 -30.29 20.12
C GLU A 13 -0.64 -31.08 18.84
N THR A 14 0.01 -32.23 18.74
CA THR A 14 -0.12 -33.22 17.67
C THR A 14 -1.42 -33.99 17.81
N ALA A 15 -2.29 -33.97 16.79
CA ALA A 15 -3.35 -34.97 16.64
C ALA A 15 -3.68 -35.22 15.17
N ASP A 16 -3.33 -36.43 14.75
CA ASP A 16 -3.66 -37.12 13.52
C ASP A 16 -5.18 -37.14 13.25
N LYS A 17 -5.63 -36.64 12.10
CA LYS A 17 -7.02 -36.76 11.62
C LYS A 17 -7.04 -36.94 10.09
N SER A 18 -7.52 -38.10 9.66
CA SER A 18 -7.61 -38.54 8.26
C SER A 18 -8.45 -37.62 7.36
N ILE A 19 -8.02 -37.56 6.10
CA ILE A 19 -8.36 -36.57 5.06
C ILE A 19 -9.80 -36.67 4.52
N THR A 20 -10.59 -37.69 4.87
CA THR A 20 -11.85 -37.98 4.14
C THR A 20 -13.16 -37.55 4.80
N ASP A 21 -13.15 -36.89 5.96
CA ASP A 21 -14.40 -36.58 6.70
C ASP A 21 -14.71 -35.09 6.94
N LEU A 22 -13.97 -34.17 6.30
CA LEU A 22 -14.32 -32.75 6.34
C LEU A 22 -15.38 -32.43 5.28
N LYS A 23 -16.62 -32.76 5.63
CA LYS A 23 -17.82 -32.07 5.16
C LYS A 23 -17.52 -30.58 5.18
N MET A 24 -17.68 -29.93 4.03
CA MET A 24 -17.56 -28.49 3.76
C MET A 24 -18.36 -27.65 4.78
N SER A 25 -17.86 -27.56 6.01
CA SER A 25 -18.17 -26.49 6.93
C SER A 25 -17.27 -25.36 6.49
N VAL A 26 -17.90 -24.40 5.80
CA VAL A 26 -17.41 -23.05 5.57
C VAL A 26 -16.49 -22.65 6.71
N LEU A 27 -15.18 -22.79 6.49
CA LEU A 27 -14.21 -22.12 7.31
C LEU A 27 -14.34 -20.67 6.87
N GLU A 28 -15.01 -19.88 7.70
CA GLU A 28 -15.00 -18.43 7.61
C GLU A 28 -13.57 -18.00 7.33
N LYS A 29 -13.37 -17.32 6.18
CA LYS A 29 -12.09 -16.72 5.85
C LYS A 29 -11.71 -15.85 7.05
N ASN A 30 -10.73 -16.28 7.83
CA ASN A 30 -10.07 -15.38 8.77
C ASN A 30 -9.39 -14.31 7.91
N HIS A 31 -10.06 -13.16 7.82
CA HIS A 31 -9.66 -11.94 7.14
C HIS A 31 -8.53 -11.25 7.93
N GLU A 32 -7.35 -11.85 8.02
CA GLU A 32 -6.20 -11.26 8.74
C GLU A 32 -5.30 -10.40 7.86
N GLY A 33 -5.77 -10.01 6.67
CA GLY A 33 -5.07 -9.09 5.75
C GLY A 33 -5.81 -7.76 5.56
N PRO A 34 -5.12 -6.65 5.25
CA PRO A 34 -5.76 -5.37 4.96
C PRO A 34 -6.74 -5.52 3.79
N VAL A 35 -7.96 -5.01 3.97
CA VAL A 35 -9.00 -5.00 2.93
C VAL A 35 -8.80 -3.76 2.06
N PHE A 36 -8.43 -3.97 0.81
CA PHE A 36 -8.26 -2.91 -0.19
C PHE A 36 -9.56 -2.71 -0.98
N LYS A 37 -10.02 -1.47 -1.10
CA LYS A 37 -11.18 -1.10 -1.92
C LYS A 37 -10.87 -1.15 -3.42
N GLU A 38 -9.62 -0.84 -3.77
CA GLU A 38 -9.16 -0.75 -5.15
C GLU A 38 -7.80 -1.44 -5.31
N PRO A 39 -7.49 -2.05 -6.47
CA PRO A 39 -6.22 -2.76 -6.69
C PRO A 39 -4.97 -1.89 -6.47
N TRP A 40 -5.04 -0.59 -6.79
CA TRP A 40 -3.92 0.33 -6.61
C TRP A 40 -3.56 0.54 -5.13
N GLN A 41 -4.51 0.37 -4.20
CA GLN A 41 -4.25 0.52 -2.76
C GLN A 41 -3.33 -0.60 -2.26
N ALA A 42 -3.51 -1.82 -2.77
CA ALA A 42 -2.61 -2.94 -2.49
C ALA A 42 -1.21 -2.70 -3.04
N GLN A 43 -1.10 -2.09 -4.22
CA GLN A 43 0.19 -1.73 -4.82
C GLN A 43 0.91 -0.65 -4.01
N ALA A 44 0.20 0.40 -3.58
CA ALA A 44 0.74 1.43 -2.69
C ALA A 44 1.24 0.81 -1.38
N PHE A 45 0.46 -0.10 -0.79
CA PHE A 45 0.84 -0.91 0.38
C PHE A 45 2.15 -1.67 0.17
N ALA A 46 2.23 -2.46 -0.90
CA ALA A 46 3.41 -3.25 -1.21
C ALA A 46 4.66 -2.36 -1.43
N MET A 47 4.51 -1.21 -2.08
CA MET A 47 5.62 -0.26 -2.26
C MET A 47 6.14 0.26 -0.92
N ALA A 48 5.25 0.73 -0.02
CA ALA A 48 5.67 1.24 1.28
C ALA A 48 6.37 0.16 2.14
N VAL A 49 5.84 -1.07 2.14
CA VAL A 49 6.48 -2.22 2.82
C VAL A 49 7.87 -2.47 2.27
N THR A 50 7.99 -2.59 0.94
CA THR A 50 9.28 -2.88 0.28
C THR A 50 10.33 -1.80 0.56
N LEU A 51 9.94 -0.52 0.52
CA LEU A 51 10.84 0.60 0.78
C LEU A 51 11.27 0.66 2.26
N SER A 52 10.38 0.27 3.18
CA SER A 52 10.72 0.16 4.60
C SER A 52 11.66 -1.02 4.88
N GLU A 53 11.41 -2.18 4.27
CA GLU A 53 12.29 -3.36 4.35
C GLU A 53 13.67 -3.09 3.75
N ALA A 54 13.75 -2.25 2.71
CA ALA A 54 15.00 -1.76 2.14
C ALA A 54 15.71 -0.72 3.03
N GLY A 55 15.12 -0.32 4.16
CA GLY A 55 15.72 0.59 5.13
C GLY A 55 15.68 2.07 4.75
N LEU A 56 14.88 2.46 3.75
CA LEU A 56 14.79 3.86 3.31
C LEU A 56 14.03 4.74 4.31
N PHE A 57 13.13 4.14 5.08
CA PHE A 57 12.48 4.75 6.24
C PHE A 57 12.02 3.70 7.25
N SER A 58 11.82 4.14 8.50
CA SER A 58 11.24 3.31 9.55
C SER A 58 9.72 3.45 9.61
N TRP A 59 9.03 2.45 10.14
CA TRP A 59 7.59 2.54 10.40
C TRP A 59 7.22 3.62 11.41
N GLN A 60 8.11 3.95 12.35
CA GLN A 60 7.92 5.07 13.27
C GLN A 60 7.91 6.40 12.51
N GLU A 61 8.90 6.63 11.64
CA GLU A 61 8.98 7.80 10.76
C GLU A 61 7.72 7.89 9.88
N TRP A 62 7.35 6.77 9.24
CA TRP A 62 6.14 6.66 8.43
C TRP A 62 4.88 7.09 9.19
N SER A 63 4.65 6.54 10.37
CA SER A 63 3.43 6.82 11.16
C SER A 63 3.32 8.30 11.56
N SER A 64 4.45 8.92 11.88
CA SER A 64 4.52 10.35 12.23
C SER A 64 4.17 11.21 11.01
N GLU A 65 4.77 10.92 9.86
CA GLU A 65 4.57 11.68 8.62
C GLU A 65 3.16 11.52 8.07
N LEU A 66 2.61 10.30 8.12
CA LEU A 66 1.23 10.03 7.69
C LEU A 66 0.22 10.77 8.58
N GLY A 67 0.41 10.74 9.90
CA GLY A 67 -0.43 11.48 10.84
C GLY A 67 -0.40 12.99 10.59
N ALA A 68 0.77 13.56 10.31
CA ALA A 68 0.92 14.97 9.95
C ALA A 68 0.22 15.31 8.63
N SER A 69 0.32 14.42 7.62
CA SER A 69 -0.33 14.58 6.32
C SER A 69 -1.86 14.60 6.44
N ILE A 70 -2.43 13.62 7.16
CA ILE A 70 -3.88 13.52 7.42
C ILE A 70 -4.37 14.77 8.15
N GLN A 71 -3.71 15.18 9.25
CA GLN A 71 -4.10 16.38 9.99
C GLN A 71 -4.05 17.65 9.14
N SER A 72 -3.06 17.79 8.25
CA SER A 72 -2.97 18.94 7.34
C SER A 72 -4.14 18.99 6.36
N ARG A 73 -4.59 17.82 5.89
CA ARG A 73 -5.71 17.68 4.94
C ARG A 73 -7.06 17.88 5.59
N GLN A 74 -7.28 17.30 6.77
CA GLN A 74 -8.49 17.53 7.57
C GLN A 74 -8.67 19.02 7.88
N LYS A 75 -7.59 19.75 8.20
CA LYS A 75 -7.64 21.22 8.39
C LYS A 75 -8.05 22.00 7.14
N LYS A 76 -7.91 21.40 5.95
CA LYS A 76 -8.32 21.98 4.65
C LYS A 76 -9.72 21.50 4.20
N GLY A 77 -10.44 20.78 5.06
CA GLY A 77 -11.81 20.33 4.80
C GLY A 77 -11.93 18.93 4.21
N ASP A 78 -10.87 18.11 4.29
CA ASP A 78 -10.93 16.70 3.91
C ASP A 78 -11.85 15.92 4.87
N PRO A 79 -12.91 15.25 4.37
CA PRO A 79 -13.80 14.46 5.21
C PRO A 79 -13.07 13.25 5.81
N ASP A 80 -13.28 13.02 7.10
CA ASP A 80 -12.70 11.88 7.83
C ASP A 80 -13.58 10.63 7.69
N ASP A 81 -13.91 10.26 6.44
CA ASP A 81 -14.73 9.08 6.10
C ASP A 81 -13.90 7.88 5.61
N GLY A 82 -12.58 8.06 5.52
CA GLY A 82 -11.63 7.04 5.12
C GLY A 82 -11.54 6.82 3.60
N GLU A 83 -12.30 7.53 2.77
CA GLU A 83 -12.19 7.44 1.31
C GLU A 83 -10.84 7.97 0.80
N THR A 84 -10.28 8.97 1.50
CA THR A 84 -9.00 9.60 1.17
C THR A 84 -7.80 8.97 1.87
N TYR A 85 -8.00 7.92 2.69
CA TYR A 85 -6.92 7.32 3.48
C TYR A 85 -5.73 6.86 2.63
N TYR A 86 -5.97 6.08 1.57
CA TYR A 86 -4.90 5.60 0.70
C TYR A 86 -4.29 6.71 -0.16
N LEU A 87 -5.00 7.81 -0.38
CA LEU A 87 -4.47 9.01 -1.04
C LEU A 87 -3.48 9.73 -0.11
N HIS A 88 -3.80 9.86 1.18
CA HIS A 88 -2.85 10.38 2.18
C HIS A 88 -1.60 9.51 2.32
N TRP A 89 -1.77 8.21 2.17
CA TRP A 89 -0.70 7.23 2.12
C TRP A 89 0.26 7.49 0.96
N LEU A 90 -0.24 7.63 -0.27
CA LEU A 90 0.57 7.97 -1.44
C LEU A 90 1.26 9.33 -1.28
N GLU A 91 0.53 10.37 -0.86
CA GLU A 91 1.11 11.70 -0.65
C GLU A 91 2.24 11.68 0.39
N THR A 92 2.09 10.88 1.45
CA THR A 92 3.12 10.72 2.47
C THR A 92 4.35 10.02 1.90
N LEU A 93 4.16 8.97 1.11
CA LEU A 93 5.24 8.22 0.47
C LEU A 93 6.04 9.12 -0.48
N GLU A 94 5.36 9.85 -1.36
CA GLU A 94 6.00 10.80 -2.28
C GLU A 94 6.81 11.86 -1.53
N LYS A 95 6.24 12.49 -0.51
CA LYS A 95 6.94 13.50 0.31
C LYS A 95 8.16 12.93 1.02
N MET A 96 8.07 11.71 1.57
CA MET A 96 9.19 11.06 2.23
C MET A 96 10.33 10.74 1.26
N LEU A 97 10.00 10.22 0.08
CA LEU A 97 11.01 9.89 -0.95
C LEU A 97 11.67 11.16 -1.52
N SER A 98 10.90 12.22 -1.76
CA SER A 98 11.45 13.50 -2.23
C SER A 98 12.35 14.16 -1.20
N ARG A 99 11.99 14.19 0.09
CA ARG A 99 12.88 14.75 1.14
C ARG A 99 14.19 13.99 1.28
N LYS A 100 14.22 12.72 0.91
CA LYS A 100 15.43 11.88 0.92
C LYS A 100 16.19 11.95 -0.41
N ASN A 101 15.79 12.82 -1.35
CA ASN A 101 16.35 12.96 -2.69
C ASN A 101 16.38 11.63 -3.48
N LEU A 102 15.41 10.74 -3.23
CA LEU A 102 15.28 9.46 -3.94
C LEU A 102 14.42 9.61 -5.21
N ILE A 103 13.53 10.59 -5.22
CA ILE A 103 12.74 10.99 -6.38
C ILE A 103 12.73 12.51 -6.46
N GLU A 104 13.00 13.06 -7.64
CA GLU A 104 12.77 14.47 -7.90
C GLU A 104 11.29 14.69 -8.26
N HIS A 105 10.70 15.79 -7.79
CA HIS A 105 9.30 16.07 -8.09
C HIS A 105 9.07 16.24 -9.61
N ALA A 106 10.06 16.78 -10.32
CA ALA A 106 10.03 16.91 -11.76
C ALA A 106 9.92 15.55 -12.47
N ASP A 107 10.68 14.54 -12.02
CA ASP A 107 10.65 13.18 -12.59
C ASP A 107 9.29 12.51 -12.39
N LEU A 108 8.67 12.71 -11.22
CA LEU A 108 7.32 12.21 -10.94
C LEU A 108 6.29 12.84 -11.88
N LEU A 109 6.34 14.17 -12.06
CA LEU A 109 5.43 14.89 -12.95
C LEU A 109 5.62 14.51 -14.41
N GLN A 110 6.88 14.31 -14.82
CA GLN A 110 7.21 13.81 -16.14
C GLN A 110 6.60 12.41 -16.33
N ARG A 111 6.77 11.50 -15.38
CA ARG A 111 6.22 10.14 -15.47
C ARG A 111 4.69 10.13 -15.52
N ILE A 112 4.03 11.00 -14.77
CA ILE A 112 2.56 11.16 -14.84
C ILE A 112 2.14 11.62 -16.23
N THR A 113 2.89 12.57 -16.81
CA THR A 113 2.60 13.13 -18.14
C THR A 113 2.81 12.07 -19.22
N GLU A 114 3.94 11.36 -19.21
CA GLU A 114 4.25 10.25 -20.12
C GLU A 114 3.15 9.18 -20.07
N TRP A 115 2.71 8.82 -18.86
CA TRP A 115 1.65 7.83 -18.70
C TRP A 115 0.30 8.32 -19.26
N LYS A 116 -0.06 9.57 -18.97
CA LYS A 116 -1.28 10.19 -19.51
C LYS A 116 -1.26 10.23 -21.03
N GLU A 117 -0.15 10.61 -21.63
CA GLU A 117 -0.01 10.63 -23.09
C GLU A 117 -0.07 9.23 -23.70
N ALA A 118 0.62 8.25 -23.10
CA ALA A 118 0.57 6.86 -23.52
C ALA A 118 -0.86 6.32 -23.47
N TYR A 119 -1.59 6.58 -22.38
CA TYR A 119 -2.99 6.18 -22.23
C TYR A 119 -3.88 6.79 -23.33
N LEU A 120 -3.74 8.09 -23.61
CA LEU A 120 -4.53 8.78 -24.63
C LEU A 120 -4.24 8.30 -26.06
N LYS A 121 -3.02 7.84 -26.34
CA LYS A 121 -2.61 7.30 -27.64
C LYS A 121 -2.95 5.82 -27.81
N THR A 122 -3.23 5.09 -26.72
CA THR A 122 -3.48 3.64 -26.76
C THR A 122 -4.91 3.36 -27.22
N PRO A 123 -5.12 2.64 -28.35
CA PRO A 123 -6.45 2.22 -28.76
C PRO A 123 -7.13 1.37 -27.68
N HIS A 124 -8.45 1.52 -27.53
CA HIS A 124 -9.21 0.75 -26.53
C HIS A 124 -8.97 -0.77 -26.68
N GLY A 125 -8.72 -1.43 -25.56
CA GLY A 125 -8.44 -2.88 -25.51
C GLY A 125 -6.97 -3.26 -25.76
N GLN A 126 -6.10 -2.30 -26.08
CA GLN A 126 -4.65 -2.52 -26.16
C GLN A 126 -3.96 -2.15 -24.83
N PRO A 127 -2.84 -2.80 -24.47
CA PRO A 127 -2.06 -2.44 -23.29
C PRO A 127 -1.39 -1.08 -23.47
N VAL A 128 -1.39 -0.26 -22.41
CA VAL A 128 -0.67 1.02 -22.38
C VAL A 128 0.83 0.76 -22.29
N GLN A 129 1.60 1.26 -23.26
CA GLN A 129 3.06 1.17 -23.26
C GLN A 129 3.67 2.55 -23.07
N LEU A 130 4.60 2.68 -22.14
CA LEU A 130 5.43 3.88 -22.02
C LEU A 130 6.55 3.79 -23.08
N GLU A 131 6.72 4.85 -23.86
CA GLU A 131 7.88 4.96 -24.73
C GLU A 131 9.13 4.94 -23.87
N SER A 132 10.05 4.03 -24.16
CA SER A 132 11.31 3.93 -23.43
C SER A 132 12.22 5.08 -23.91
N CYS A 133 12.72 5.90 -22.98
CA CYS A 133 13.76 6.89 -23.28
C CYS A 133 15.02 6.23 -23.85
#